data_AF-A0A949V6W2-F1
#
_entry.id   AF-A0A949V6W2-F1
#
_cell.length_a   1.000
_cell.length_b   1.000
_cell.length_c   1.000
_cell.angle_alpha   90.00
_cell.angle_beta   90.00
_cell.angle_gamma   90.00
#
_symmetry.space_group_name_H-M   'P 1'
#
loop_
_entity.id
_entity.type
_entity.pdbx_description
1 polymer ?
#
loop_
_entity_poly.entity_id
_entity_poly.type
_entity_poly.pdbx_seq_one_letter_code
_entity_poly.pdbx_strand_id
1 'polypeptide(L)'
;DMGLLEIDLPPIQLHASTQTDIRSLEKARFLQDVGFSQIVLARELSLEQIRKIADKTEVALEFFVHGALCVSYSGLCNISQAHTGRSANRGDCSQ
;
A
#
# COMPACT_ATOMS: atom_id res chain seq x y z
N ASP A 1 -2.05 -8.94 -6.91
CA ASP A 1 -1.64 -8.87 -8.32
C ASP A 1 -2.68 -8.03 -9.04
N MET A 2 -2.27 -7.03 -9.83
CA MET A 2 -3.22 -6.19 -10.58
C MET A 2 -3.90 -6.96 -11.70
N GLY A 3 -3.34 -8.10 -12.15
CA GLY A 3 -4.00 -9.00 -13.09
C GLY A 3 -5.32 -9.59 -12.57
N LEU A 4 -5.57 -9.55 -11.26
CA LEU A 4 -6.88 -9.93 -10.70
C LEU A 4 -8.00 -8.97 -11.11
N LEU A 5 -7.68 -7.75 -11.55
CA LEU A 5 -8.66 -6.80 -12.08
C LEU A 5 -9.10 -7.14 -13.50
N GLU A 6 -8.40 -8.06 -14.18
CA GLU A 6 -8.69 -8.46 -15.56
C GLU A 6 -9.65 -9.66 -15.65
N ILE A 7 -10.03 -10.25 -14.51
CA ILE A 7 -10.95 -11.40 -14.44
C ILE A 7 -12.33 -10.97 -13.92
N ASP A 8 -13.35 -11.80 -14.15
CA ASP A 8 -14.71 -11.58 -13.67
C ASP A 8 -14.80 -11.86 -12.16
N LEU A 9 -14.48 -10.85 -11.35
CA LEU A 9 -14.60 -10.92 -9.89
C LEU A 9 -16.06 -10.73 -9.47
N PRO A 10 -16.55 -11.48 -8.46
CA PRO A 10 -17.84 -11.18 -7.84
C PRO A 10 -17.80 -9.78 -7.21
N PRO A 11 -18.96 -9.14 -6.96
CA PRO A 11 -19.01 -7.85 -6.27
C PRO A 11 -18.32 -7.93 -4.91
N ILE A 12 -17.10 -7.39 -4.84
CA ILE A 12 -16.25 -7.40 -3.66
C ILE A 12 -15.48 -6.09 -3.57
N GLN A 13 -15.24 -5.61 -2.35
CA GLN A 13 -14.41 -4.42 -2.14
C GLN A 13 -12.93 -4.78 -2.33
N LEU A 14 -12.21 -3.94 -3.06
CA LEU A 14 -10.78 -4.12 -3.30
C LEU A 14 -9.99 -3.14 -2.45
N HIS A 15 -9.08 -3.66 -1.63
CA HIS A 15 -8.28 -2.88 -0.69
C HIS A 15 -6.80 -2.96 -1.07
N ALA A 16 -6.17 -1.81 -1.32
CA ALA A 16 -4.76 -1.75 -1.63
C ALA A 16 -3.97 -1.62 -0.33
N SER A 17 -3.23 -2.65 0.06
CA SER A 17 -2.43 -2.63 1.28
C SER A 17 -1.13 -1.85 1.09
N THR A 18 -0.38 -1.62 2.18
CA THR A 18 0.95 -0.99 2.13
C THR A 18 1.96 -1.72 1.24
N GLN A 19 1.70 -2.98 0.86
CA GLN A 19 2.50 -3.73 -0.13
C GLN A 19 2.45 -3.11 -1.53
N THR A 20 1.44 -2.28 -1.80
CA THR A 20 1.35 -1.56 -3.07
C THR A 20 2.21 -0.30 -3.12
N ASP A 21 2.99 0.04 -2.08
CA ASP A 21 3.94 1.16 -2.10
C ASP A 21 3.29 2.51 -2.54
N ILE A 22 2.24 2.92 -1.84
CA ILE A 22 1.45 4.12 -2.18
C ILE A 22 2.08 5.36 -1.52
N ARG A 23 3.13 5.91 -2.15
CA ARG A 23 3.89 7.07 -1.67
C ARG A 23 3.61 8.38 -2.42
N SER A 24 2.79 8.34 -3.47
CA SER A 24 2.52 9.50 -4.30
C SER A 24 1.03 9.67 -4.56
N LEU A 25 0.65 10.92 -4.84
CA LEU A 25 -0.71 11.27 -5.22
C LEU A 25 -1.14 10.55 -6.49
N GLU A 26 -0.25 10.47 -7.48
CA GLU A 26 -0.50 9.85 -8.78
C GLU A 26 -0.88 8.38 -8.60
N LYS A 27 -0.17 7.67 -7.71
CA LYS A 27 -0.44 6.27 -7.41
C LYS A 27 -1.74 6.07 -6.63
N ALA A 28 -2.02 6.95 -5.67
CA ALA A 28 -3.29 6.94 -4.94
C ALA A 28 -4.49 7.16 -5.87
N ARG A 29 -4.39 8.16 -6.77
CA ARG A 29 -5.40 8.41 -7.81
C ARG A 29 -5.57 7.24 -8.76
N PHE A 30 -4.47 6.68 -9.26
CA PHE A 30 -4.54 5.52 -10.12
C PHE A 30 -5.31 4.35 -9.47
N LEU A 31 -5.01 4.03 -8.21
CA LEU A 31 -5.70 2.95 -7.49
C LEU A 31 -7.18 3.24 -7.27
N GLN A 32 -7.56 4.48 -6.97
CA GLN A 32 -8.95 4.89 -6.94
C GLN A 32 -9.63 4.69 -8.31
N ASP A 33 -9.01 5.20 -9.37
CA ASP A 33 -9.58 5.23 -10.72
C ASP A 33 -9.74 3.81 -11.30
N VAL A 34 -8.91 2.85 -10.88
CA VAL A 34 -9.05 1.43 -11.23
C VAL A 34 -9.97 0.63 -10.30
N GLY A 35 -10.69 1.30 -9.40
CA GLY A 35 -11.81 0.71 -8.65
C GLY A 35 -11.48 0.19 -7.24
N PHE A 36 -10.33 0.55 -6.65
CA PHE A 36 -10.09 0.23 -5.24
C PHE A 36 -10.99 1.07 -4.33
N SER A 37 -11.56 0.41 -3.33
CA SER A 37 -12.51 1.00 -2.37
C SER A 37 -11.82 1.60 -1.15
N GLN A 38 -10.62 1.10 -0.82
CA GLN A 38 -9.78 1.59 0.26
C GLN A 38 -8.31 1.44 -0.12
N ILE A 39 -7.49 2.42 0.26
CA ILE A 39 -6.04 2.36 0.08
C ILE A 39 -5.30 2.68 1.38
N VAL A 40 -4.27 1.88 1.68
CA VAL A 40 -3.43 2.04 2.86
C VAL A 40 -2.13 2.73 2.45
N LEU A 41 -1.98 3.97 2.88
CA LEU A 41 -0.86 4.83 2.52
C LEU A 41 0.46 4.36 3.16
N ALA A 42 1.56 4.66 2.48
CA ALA A 42 2.90 4.32 2.96
C ALA A 42 3.26 5.13 4.22
N ARG A 43 3.85 4.47 5.22
CA ARG A 43 4.08 4.98 6.58
C ARG A 43 5.12 6.11 6.65
N GLU A 44 5.99 6.17 5.65
CA GLU A 44 7.04 7.16 5.48
C GLU A 44 6.53 8.52 4.98
N LEU A 45 5.22 8.67 4.74
CA LEU A 45 4.63 9.95 4.33
C LEU A 45 4.47 10.91 5.52
N SER A 46 4.75 12.19 5.27
CA SER A 46 4.44 13.27 6.20
C SER A 46 2.94 13.60 6.20
N LEU A 47 2.45 14.23 7.28
CA LEU A 47 1.07 14.70 7.37
C LEU A 47 0.70 15.65 6.21
N GLU A 48 1.63 16.47 5.75
CA GLU A 48 1.40 17.37 4.59
C GLU A 48 1.19 16.57 3.30
N GLN A 49 1.98 15.50 3.08
CA GLN A 49 1.81 14.62 1.93
C GLN A 49 0.49 13.86 2.00
N ILE A 50 0.14 13.33 3.18
CA ILE A 50 -1.15 12.65 3.40
C ILE A 50 -2.30 13.60 3.09
N ARG A 51 -2.24 14.85 3.57
CA ARG A 51 -3.26 15.86 3.29
C ARG A 51 -3.40 16.15 1.79
N LYS A 52 -2.29 16.29 1.06
CA LYS A 52 -2.32 16.49 -0.41
C LYS A 52 -2.99 15.35 -1.15
N ILE A 53 -2.85 14.11 -0.65
CA ILE A 53 -3.54 12.95 -1.21
C ILE A 53 -5.03 13.04 -0.87
N ALA A 54 -5.38 13.22 0.41
CA ALA A 54 -6.76 13.33 0.87
C ALA A 54 -7.55 14.44 0.17
N ASP A 55 -6.95 15.59 -0.08
CA ASP A 55 -7.60 16.71 -0.77
C ASP A 55 -7.90 16.43 -2.27
N LYS A 56 -7.35 15.35 -2.83
CA LYS A 56 -7.35 15.06 -4.27
C LYS A 56 -7.81 13.64 -4.63
N THR A 57 -8.30 12.89 -3.65
CA THR A 57 -8.86 11.55 -3.78
C THR A 57 -10.12 11.43 -2.93
N GLU A 58 -11.10 10.67 -3.41
CA GLU A 58 -12.35 10.33 -2.72
C GLU A 58 -12.33 8.93 -2.10
N VAL A 59 -11.39 8.06 -2.50
CA VAL A 59 -11.22 6.71 -1.94
C VAL A 59 -10.91 6.77 -0.44
N ALA A 60 -11.40 5.79 0.31
CA ALA A 60 -11.10 5.68 1.73
C ALA A 60 -9.58 5.52 1.95
N LEU A 61 -9.00 6.44 2.72
CA LEU A 61 -7.58 6.41 3.08
C LEU A 61 -7.40 5.80 4.47
N GLU A 62 -6.48 4.85 4.59
CA GLU A 62 -6.03 4.29 5.87
C GLU A 62 -4.54 4.58 6.05
N PHE A 63 -4.11 4.82 7.30
CA PHE A 63 -2.71 5.11 7.63
C PHE A 63 -2.35 4.55 9.02
N PHE A 64 -1.15 3.98 9.15
CA PHE A 64 -0.64 3.49 10.43
C PHE A 64 0.11 4.59 11.19
N VAL A 65 -0.39 4.94 12.38
CA VAL A 65 0.25 5.97 13.24
C VAL A 65 1.20 5.34 14.26
N HIS A 66 0.77 4.28 14.95
CA HIS A 66 1.57 3.58 15.97
C HIS A 66 1.52 2.06 15.74
N GLY A 67 2.53 1.33 16.24
CA GLY A 67 2.60 -0.14 16.16
C GLY A 67 3.27 -0.70 14.89
N ALA A 68 3.64 0.16 13.94
CA ALA A 68 4.36 -0.24 12.74
C ALA A 68 5.89 -0.17 12.93
N LEU A 69 6.46 -1.19 13.59
CA LEU A 69 7.88 -1.22 13.97
C LEU A 69 8.87 -1.48 12.82
N CYS A 70 8.38 -1.64 11.59
CA CYS A 70 9.23 -1.98 10.45
C CYS A 70 10.05 -0.77 10.00
N VAL A 71 11.37 -0.94 9.87
CA VAL A 71 12.33 0.10 9.46
C VAL A 71 12.59 0.18 7.95
N SER A 72 11.87 -0.58 7.11
CA SER A 72 12.00 -0.55 5.65
C SER A 72 10.86 0.23 4.96
N TYR A 73 11.11 0.64 3.71
CA TYR A 73 10.11 1.25 2.84
C TYR A 73 8.92 0.30 2.60
N SER A 74 7.72 0.87 2.62
CA SER A 74 6.48 0.12 2.52
C SER A 74 6.37 -0.58 1.16
N GLY A 75 6.19 -1.91 1.15
CA GLY A 75 6.09 -2.72 -0.07
C GLY A 75 7.40 -2.93 -0.84
N LEU A 76 8.55 -2.48 -0.33
CA LEU A 76 9.86 -2.58 -0.99
C LEU A 76 10.96 -3.14 -0.07
N CYS A 77 10.60 -4.05 0.84
CA CYS A 77 11.56 -4.61 1.80
C CYS A 77 12.34 -5.80 1.22
N ASN A 78 13.62 -5.57 0.92
CA ASN A 78 14.55 -6.60 0.42
C ASN A 78 15.53 -7.11 1.48
N ILE A 79 15.57 -6.47 2.66
CA ILE A 79 16.53 -6.76 3.73
C ILE A 79 16.36 -8.19 4.26
N SER A 80 15.13 -8.56 4.63
CA SER A 80 14.81 -9.90 5.13
C SER A 80 15.23 -10.98 4.12
N GLN A 81 14.97 -10.75 2.83
CA GLN A 81 15.34 -11.67 1.77
C GLN A 81 16.87 -11.81 1.67
N ALA A 82 17.59 -10.69 1.67
CA ALA A 82 19.04 -10.68 1.52
C ALA A 82 19.75 -11.41 2.67
N HIS A 83 19.26 -11.28 3.91
CA HIS A 83 19.91 -11.85 5.08
C HIS A 83 19.43 -13.27 5.45
N THR A 84 18.17 -13.58 5.19
CA THR A 84 17.55 -14.83 5.70
C THR A 84 16.92 -15.69 4.62
N GLY A 85 16.86 -15.22 3.36
CA GLY A 85 16.15 -15.88 2.28
C GLY A 85 14.62 -15.79 2.39
N ARG A 86 14.09 -15.10 3.41
CA ARG A 86 12.67 -14.95 3.69
C ARG A 86 12.17 -13.59 3.19
N SER A 87 11.22 -13.57 2.26
CA SER A 87 10.80 -12.34 1.58
C SER A 87 9.62 -11.65 2.25
N ALA A 88 9.85 -10.46 2.80
CA ALA A 88 8.80 -9.60 3.34
C ALA A 88 7.75 -9.20 2.28
N ASN A 89 8.15 -9.05 1.01
CA ASN A 89 7.24 -8.76 -0.11
C ASN A 89 6.40 -9.98 -0.54
N ARG A 90 6.66 -11.16 0.05
CA ARG A 90 5.86 -12.38 -0.08
C ARG A 90 5.18 -12.78 1.23
N GLY A 91 5.14 -11.87 2.21
CA GLY A 91 4.54 -12.13 3.52
C GLY A 91 5.38 -12.99 4.45
N ASP A 92 6.65 -13.26 4.12
CA ASP A 92 7.56 -14.08 4.91
C ASP A 92 8.69 -13.19 5.47
N CYS A 93 8.34 -12.17 6.24
CA CYS A 93 9.34 -11.33 6.92
C CYS A 93 9.94 -12.07 8.12
N SER A 94 11.24 -11.94 8.35
CA SER A 94 11.94 -12.51 9.51
C SER A 94 12.12 -11.55 10.70
N GLN A 95 11.48 -10.38 10.66
CA GLN A 95 11.36 -9.45 11.80
C GLN A 95 10.57 -10.05 12.96
#